data_AF-A0A8J5H6F6-F1
#
_entry.id   AF-A0A8J5H6F6-F1
#
_cell.length_a   1.000
_cell.length_b   1.000
_cell.length_c   1.000
_cell.angle_alpha   90.00
_cell.angle_beta   90.00
_cell.angle_gamma   90.00
#
_symmetry.space_group_name_H-M   'P 1'
#
loop_
_entity.id
_entity.type
_entity.pdbx_description
1 polymer ?
#
loop_
_entity_poly.entity_id
_entity_poly.type
_entity_poly.pdbx_seq_one_letter_code
_entity_poly.pdbx_strand_id
1 'polypeptide(L)'
;MLPEEKVLDHGVLRIMFYSLDSYACIVAHISISVPSEHNRFSHLRTVEFMGTDRPWLNLYGNRVRPVAPFGSFSSKPYVDPALIHRCLPDELLFEVFARMRPYTLGRAACVCRKWRYTVRNPILWQNVCLKIWQSYGAEANYIIVRSLYNGSWRKMWVQRPRIRNDGLYVSRNTYIRTGVAEWKVTNPVHVVCYYRYLRFFPSGKFLYKISSQKVKEVAKCMNHASKAECVFRGDYKLTEDQVEAALLYPGMRLTVLTMRLRLRGTTMGANNRLDLLRLVTTGVNENEVNSHVDGVLGLVEGWEEDETHDPDVPAISHRRGLTPFVFVPFEEADTSVLNLPVDKMDYFVPG
;
A
#
# COMPACT_ATOMS: atom_id res chain seq x y z
N MET A 1 37.71 35.78 -13.25
CA MET A 1 38.13 34.37 -13.12
C MET A 1 36.97 33.59 -12.51
N LEU A 2 36.71 32.38 -13.03
CA LEU A 2 35.96 31.26 -12.43
C LEU A 2 34.67 31.54 -11.61
N PRO A 3 33.49 31.10 -12.09
CA PRO A 3 32.33 30.83 -11.24
C PRO A 3 32.43 29.42 -10.62
N GLU A 4 32.02 29.26 -9.37
CA GLU A 4 31.97 27.96 -8.68
C GLU A 4 30.71 27.13 -9.00
N GLU A 5 30.82 25.83 -8.74
CA GLU A 5 30.05 24.79 -9.42
C GLU A 5 28.75 24.39 -8.72
N LYS A 6 27.77 23.97 -9.53
CA LYS A 6 26.61 23.21 -9.04
C LYS A 6 27.02 21.74 -8.85
N VAL A 7 27.38 21.37 -7.62
CA VAL A 7 27.58 19.96 -7.26
C VAL A 7 26.22 19.26 -7.19
N LEU A 8 26.02 18.28 -8.07
CA LEU A 8 24.85 17.40 -8.09
C LEU A 8 25.01 16.25 -7.09
N ASP A 9 23.89 15.87 -6.48
CA ASP A 9 23.79 14.92 -5.38
C ASP A 9 24.02 13.47 -5.86
N HIS A 10 25.11 12.83 -5.43
CA HIS A 10 25.47 11.45 -5.78
C HIS A 10 25.25 10.48 -4.60
N GLY A 11 23.97 10.20 -4.31
CA GLY A 11 23.52 9.27 -3.27
C GLY A 11 23.49 7.79 -3.67
N VAL A 12 24.66 7.15 -3.70
CA VAL A 12 24.93 5.70 -3.45
C VAL A 12 23.83 4.68 -3.82
N LEU A 13 24.02 3.98 -4.95
CA LEU A 13 23.45 2.65 -5.19
C LEU A 13 24.61 1.64 -5.32
N ARG A 14 25.13 1.18 -4.16
CA ARG A 14 26.16 0.13 -4.08
C ARG A 14 25.51 -1.25 -4.14
N ILE A 15 25.73 -1.98 -5.23
CA ILE A 15 25.76 -3.45 -5.22
C ILE A 15 27.14 -3.87 -5.74
N MET A 16 27.84 -4.71 -4.99
CA MET A 16 29.18 -5.17 -5.34
C MET A 16 29.14 -6.20 -6.46
N PHE A 17 30.05 -6.03 -7.44
CA PHE A 17 30.68 -7.13 -8.15
C PHE A 17 32.17 -6.81 -8.28
N TYR A 18 33.02 -7.62 -7.65
CA TYR A 18 34.42 -7.80 -8.07
C TYR A 18 34.40 -8.82 -9.25
N SER A 19 35.03 -8.65 -10.42
CA SER A 19 36.45 -8.32 -10.72
C SER A 19 37.35 -9.54 -10.41
N LEU A 20 38.20 -10.13 -11.29
CA LEU A 20 38.48 -10.06 -12.75
C LEU A 20 38.70 -11.53 -13.27
N ASP A 21 39.16 -11.92 -14.47
CA ASP A 21 39.50 -11.32 -15.79
C ASP A 21 39.49 -12.46 -16.87
N SER A 22 39.59 -12.15 -18.17
CA SER A 22 40.65 -12.67 -19.10
C SER A 22 40.40 -12.39 -20.60
N TYR A 23 41.31 -11.59 -21.13
CA TYR A 23 41.64 -11.21 -22.52
C TYR A 23 41.56 -12.26 -23.66
N ALA A 24 41.06 -11.80 -24.84
CA ALA A 24 41.61 -11.98 -26.21
C ALA A 24 40.59 -11.36 -27.23
N CYS A 25 40.78 -10.30 -28.04
CA CYS A 25 41.87 -9.69 -28.82
C CYS A 25 41.99 -10.21 -30.29
N ILE A 26 41.73 -9.30 -31.27
CA ILE A 26 42.07 -9.32 -32.74
C ILE A 26 41.44 -10.48 -33.58
N VAL A 27 41.13 -10.43 -34.89
CA VAL A 27 41.43 -9.55 -36.04
C VAL A 27 40.20 -9.37 -36.97
N ALA A 28 40.19 -8.28 -37.74
CA ALA A 28 39.21 -7.98 -38.79
C ALA A 28 39.29 -8.92 -40.02
N HIS A 29 38.25 -8.89 -40.87
CA HIS A 29 38.45 -8.90 -42.33
C HIS A 29 37.33 -8.11 -43.04
N ILE A 30 37.75 -7.14 -43.86
CA ILE A 30 36.92 -6.44 -44.85
C ILE A 30 37.08 -7.17 -46.18
N SER A 31 36.00 -7.35 -46.95
CA SER A 31 36.08 -7.78 -48.35
C SER A 31 34.96 -7.19 -49.21
N ILE A 32 35.38 -6.41 -50.21
CA ILE A 32 34.58 -5.68 -51.21
C ILE A 32 35.30 -5.90 -52.54
N SER A 33 34.66 -6.27 -53.66
CA SER A 33 33.29 -6.74 -53.94
C SER A 33 33.33 -7.48 -55.30
N VAL A 34 32.20 -7.76 -55.96
CA VAL A 34 31.98 -7.52 -57.41
C VAL A 34 30.51 -7.85 -57.79
N PRO A 35 29.86 -7.06 -58.68
CA PRO A 35 28.46 -7.26 -59.06
C PRO A 35 28.29 -8.11 -60.34
N SER A 36 27.07 -8.61 -60.58
CA SER A 36 26.62 -9.10 -61.88
C SER A 36 25.48 -8.22 -62.43
N GLU A 37 25.73 -7.58 -63.57
CA GLU A 37 24.79 -6.64 -64.22
C GLU A 37 23.70 -7.33 -65.07
N HIS A 38 22.77 -6.49 -65.58
CA HIS A 38 21.75 -6.73 -66.61
C HIS A 38 20.49 -7.52 -66.15
N ASN A 39 19.28 -6.95 -66.21
CA ASN A 39 18.77 -6.22 -67.38
C ASN A 39 17.80 -5.05 -67.09
N ARG A 40 17.60 -4.23 -68.11
CA ARG A 40 16.96 -2.89 -68.11
C ARG A 40 15.43 -2.94 -67.94
N PHE A 41 14.83 -1.90 -67.35
CA PHE A 41 13.83 -1.03 -68.02
C PHE A 41 13.39 0.21 -67.18
N SER A 42 12.92 1.23 -67.89
CA SER A 42 12.30 2.51 -67.46
C SER A 42 13.12 3.47 -66.59
N HIS A 43 13.58 4.55 -67.23
CA HIS A 43 13.92 5.81 -66.59
C HIS A 43 12.70 6.42 -65.88
N LEU A 44 12.80 6.60 -64.56
CA LEU A 44 12.19 7.72 -63.87
C LEU A 44 13.27 8.36 -63.00
N ARG A 45 13.54 9.65 -63.21
CA ARG A 45 14.35 10.43 -62.28
C ARG A 45 13.52 10.65 -61.03
N THR A 46 13.55 9.72 -60.10
CA THR A 46 13.13 9.99 -58.73
C THR A 46 14.09 11.02 -58.18
N VAL A 47 13.64 12.27 -58.06
CA VAL A 47 14.38 13.32 -57.36
C VAL A 47 14.72 12.77 -55.98
N GLU A 48 15.99 12.78 -55.60
CA GLU A 48 16.42 12.54 -54.24
C GLU A 48 15.90 13.69 -53.36
N PHE A 49 14.62 13.59 -52.98
CA PHE A 49 14.20 14.16 -51.72
C PHE A 49 15.16 13.63 -50.68
N MET A 50 15.82 14.52 -49.94
CA MET A 50 16.54 14.19 -48.73
C MET A 50 15.55 13.54 -47.77
N GLY A 51 15.42 12.22 -47.91
CA GLY A 51 14.57 11.39 -47.09
C GLY A 51 15.17 11.42 -45.71
N THR A 52 14.64 12.30 -44.85
CA THR A 52 14.96 12.28 -43.42
C THR A 52 14.79 10.85 -42.96
N ASP A 53 15.89 10.20 -42.57
CA ASP A 53 15.92 8.78 -42.25
C ASP A 53 15.19 8.56 -40.92
N ARG A 54 13.86 8.53 -41.03
CA ARG A 54 12.93 8.51 -39.91
C ARG A 54 12.79 7.05 -39.51
N PRO A 55 13.31 6.61 -38.36
CA PRO A 55 13.47 5.19 -38.05
C PRO A 55 12.14 4.41 -37.98
N TRP A 56 10.99 5.10 -37.95
CA TRP A 56 9.68 4.48 -38.02
C TRP A 56 9.21 4.14 -39.45
N LEU A 57 9.81 4.70 -40.51
CA LEU A 57 9.56 4.24 -41.88
C LEU A 57 10.02 2.79 -42.07
N ASN A 58 11.12 2.41 -41.41
CA ASN A 58 11.61 1.02 -41.35
C ASN A 58 10.67 0.06 -40.58
N LEU A 59 9.60 0.56 -39.95
CA LEU A 59 8.55 -0.25 -39.33
C LEU A 59 7.33 -0.47 -40.26
N TYR A 60 7.21 0.22 -41.40
CA TYR A 60 6.18 -0.09 -42.38
C TYR A 60 6.43 -1.47 -43.01
N GLY A 61 5.37 -2.25 -43.20
CA GLY A 61 5.45 -3.66 -43.63
C GLY A 61 5.93 -4.64 -42.55
N ASN A 62 6.70 -4.19 -41.57
CA ASN A 62 7.14 -5.00 -40.44
C ASN A 62 6.00 -5.22 -39.42
N ARG A 63 5.42 -6.42 -39.44
CA ARG A 63 4.27 -6.80 -38.60
C ARG A 63 4.67 -7.05 -37.13
N VAL A 64 5.00 -5.98 -36.42
CA VAL A 64 5.34 -6.00 -34.98
C VAL A 64 4.19 -6.62 -34.19
N ARG A 65 4.37 -7.85 -33.70
CA ARG A 65 3.35 -8.54 -32.89
C ARG A 65 3.37 -7.94 -31.47
N PRO A 66 2.28 -7.32 -30.97
CA PRO A 66 2.27 -6.67 -29.66
C PRO A 66 2.33 -7.66 -28.47
N VAL A 67 2.21 -8.96 -28.75
CA VAL A 67 2.24 -10.03 -27.75
C VAL A 67 3.24 -11.09 -28.24
N ALA A 68 4.17 -11.47 -27.37
CA ALA A 68 5.02 -12.64 -27.62
C ALA A 68 4.11 -13.89 -27.68
N PRO A 69 4.18 -14.71 -28.72
CA PRO A 69 3.25 -15.82 -28.92
C PRO A 69 3.38 -16.83 -27.77
N PHE A 70 2.35 -16.88 -26.92
CA PHE A 70 2.16 -17.97 -25.95
C PHE A 70 1.87 -19.23 -26.76
N GLY A 71 2.83 -20.17 -26.82
CA GLY A 71 2.75 -21.31 -27.74
C GLY A 71 2.84 -20.91 -29.22
N SER A 72 3.97 -20.38 -29.67
CA SER A 72 4.22 -20.29 -31.11
C SER A 72 4.48 -21.68 -31.68
N PHE A 73 3.76 -22.06 -32.75
CA PHE A 73 4.17 -23.11 -33.69
C PHE A 73 5.41 -22.69 -34.53
N SER A 74 6.33 -21.94 -33.93
CA SER A 74 7.66 -21.72 -34.47
C SER A 74 8.49 -22.94 -34.13
N SER A 75 9.25 -23.47 -35.09
CA SER A 75 10.04 -24.70 -34.97
C SER A 75 11.20 -24.64 -33.97
N LYS A 76 11.33 -23.57 -33.19
CA LYS A 76 12.33 -23.41 -32.14
C LYS A 76 11.64 -23.53 -30.77
N PRO A 77 12.10 -24.43 -29.88
CA PRO A 77 11.56 -24.51 -28.52
C PRO A 77 11.77 -23.16 -27.81
N TYR A 78 10.69 -22.53 -27.38
CA TYR A 78 10.76 -21.33 -26.54
C TYR A 78 11.23 -21.73 -25.14
N VAL A 79 12.53 -21.56 -24.89
CA VAL A 79 13.12 -21.77 -23.56
C VAL A 79 12.99 -20.47 -22.78
N ASP A 80 12.15 -20.45 -21.73
CA ASP A 80 12.01 -19.28 -20.86
C ASP A 80 13.37 -18.92 -20.23
N PRO A 81 13.82 -17.65 -20.24
CA PRO A 81 15.11 -17.28 -19.68
C PRO A 81 15.19 -17.48 -18.16
N ALA A 82 14.07 -17.42 -17.43
CA ALA A 82 14.08 -17.51 -15.97
C ALA A 82 14.08 -18.97 -15.47
N LEU A 83 15.08 -19.34 -14.65
CA LEU A 83 15.19 -20.68 -14.05
C LEU A 83 13.91 -21.13 -13.34
N ILE A 84 13.27 -20.23 -12.58
CA ILE A 84 12.02 -20.52 -11.88
C ILE A 84 10.88 -20.95 -12.82
N HIS A 85 10.82 -20.43 -14.05
CA HIS A 85 9.81 -20.83 -15.04
C HIS A 85 10.15 -22.15 -15.77
N ARG A 86 11.39 -22.63 -15.66
CA ARG A 86 11.80 -23.96 -16.14
C ARG A 86 11.56 -25.04 -15.09
N CYS A 87 11.80 -24.71 -13.83
CA CYS A 87 11.69 -25.63 -12.69
C CYS A 87 10.26 -25.74 -12.14
N LEU A 88 9.42 -24.71 -12.30
CA LEU A 88 8.06 -24.67 -11.78
C LEU A 88 7.03 -24.63 -12.92
N PRO A 89 6.21 -25.70 -13.10
CA PRO A 89 5.05 -25.70 -13.97
C PRO A 89 4.06 -24.57 -13.67
N ASP A 90 3.28 -24.15 -14.68
CA ASP A 90 2.38 -23.00 -14.59
C ASP A 90 1.21 -23.25 -13.63
N GLU A 91 0.80 -24.50 -13.46
CA GLU A 91 -0.20 -24.96 -12.49
C GLU A 91 0.31 -24.76 -11.05
N LEU A 92 1.57 -25.14 -10.77
CA LEU A 92 2.16 -24.95 -9.45
C LEU A 92 2.44 -23.46 -9.16
N LEU A 93 2.83 -22.68 -10.17
CA LEU A 93 2.94 -21.22 -10.05
C LEU A 93 1.58 -20.59 -9.72
N PHE A 94 0.50 -21.04 -10.36
CA PHE A 94 -0.86 -20.60 -10.06
C PHE A 94 -1.31 -21.00 -8.66
N GLU A 95 -1.04 -22.23 -8.22
CA GLU A 95 -1.35 -22.72 -6.87
C GLU A 95 -0.59 -21.96 -5.77
N VAL A 96 0.67 -21.57 -6.02
CA VAL A 96 1.40 -20.64 -5.14
C VAL A 96 0.68 -19.29 -5.09
N PHE A 97 0.28 -18.74 -6.24
CA PHE A 97 -0.40 -17.44 -6.32
C PHE A 97 -1.79 -17.45 -5.64
N ALA A 98 -2.51 -18.57 -5.69
CA ALA A 98 -3.79 -18.76 -5.02
C ALA A 98 -3.66 -18.75 -3.47
N ARG A 99 -2.50 -19.12 -2.93
CA ARG A 99 -2.21 -19.11 -1.48
C ARG A 99 -1.60 -17.79 -0.98
N MET A 100 -1.12 -16.92 -1.86
CA MET A 100 -0.51 -15.65 -1.48
C MET A 100 -1.52 -14.63 -0.94
N ARG A 101 -1.02 -13.68 -0.13
CA ARG A 101 -1.81 -12.52 0.32
C ARG A 101 -2.09 -11.58 -0.87
N PRO A 102 -3.22 -10.83 -0.89
CA PRO A 102 -3.56 -9.98 -2.03
C PRO A 102 -2.53 -8.87 -2.33
N TYR A 103 -1.85 -8.38 -1.28
CA TYR A 103 -0.77 -7.39 -1.42
C TYR A 103 0.48 -7.99 -2.08
N THR A 104 0.90 -9.18 -1.66
CA THR A 104 2.04 -9.89 -2.30
C THR A 104 1.70 -10.34 -3.72
N LEU A 105 0.44 -10.71 -4.00
CA LEU A 105 -0.06 -10.96 -5.36
C LEU A 105 0.05 -9.70 -6.26
N GLY A 106 -0.25 -8.52 -5.72
CA GLY A 106 -0.01 -7.24 -6.40
C GLY A 106 1.46 -7.00 -6.72
N ARG A 107 2.37 -7.24 -5.76
CA ARG A 107 3.83 -7.15 -5.97
C ARG A 107 4.33 -8.17 -7.01
N ALA A 108 3.80 -9.40 -6.99
CA ALA A 108 4.16 -10.44 -7.97
C ALA A 108 3.85 -10.02 -9.42
N ALA A 109 2.75 -9.29 -9.65
CA ALA A 109 2.42 -8.75 -10.97
C ALA A 109 3.41 -7.68 -11.51
N CYS A 110 4.32 -7.19 -10.66
CA CYS A 110 5.39 -6.26 -11.04
C CYS A 110 6.73 -6.95 -11.36
N VAL A 111 6.91 -8.23 -11.03
CA VAL A 111 8.19 -8.94 -11.16
C VAL A 111 8.54 -9.23 -12.63
N CYS A 112 7.63 -9.82 -13.39
CA CYS A 112 7.86 -10.16 -14.79
C CYS A 112 6.56 -10.19 -15.60
N ARG A 113 6.69 -10.23 -16.94
CA ARG A 113 5.52 -10.28 -17.84
C ARG A 113 4.66 -11.53 -17.59
N LYS A 114 5.28 -12.72 -17.44
CA LYS A 114 4.57 -13.99 -17.21
C LYS A 114 3.69 -13.90 -15.96
N TRP A 115 4.27 -13.50 -14.82
CA TRP A 115 3.55 -13.33 -13.55
C TRP A 115 2.43 -12.28 -13.67
N ARG A 116 2.65 -11.18 -14.38
CA ARG A 116 1.63 -10.16 -14.64
C ARG A 116 0.43 -10.70 -15.43
N TYR A 117 0.62 -11.70 -16.30
CA TYR A 117 -0.48 -12.39 -16.99
C TYR A 117 -1.15 -13.43 -16.08
N THR A 118 -0.40 -14.27 -15.36
CA THR A 118 -0.97 -15.25 -14.42
C THR A 118 -1.84 -14.57 -13.35
N VAL A 119 -1.39 -13.46 -12.77
CA VAL A 119 -2.14 -12.66 -11.78
C VAL A 119 -3.40 -12.01 -12.35
N ARG A 120 -3.54 -11.89 -13.68
CA ARG A 120 -4.80 -11.39 -14.31
C ARG A 120 -5.91 -12.44 -14.35
N ASN A 121 -5.64 -13.70 -14.05
CA ASN A 121 -6.66 -14.74 -13.99
C ASN A 121 -7.75 -14.36 -12.96
N PRO A 122 -9.04 -14.33 -13.33
CA PRO A 122 -10.12 -13.88 -12.45
C PRO A 122 -10.30 -14.77 -11.20
N ILE A 123 -9.95 -16.06 -11.27
CA ILE A 123 -10.13 -17.03 -10.17
C ILE A 123 -9.33 -16.63 -8.93
N LEU A 124 -8.11 -16.09 -9.12
CA LEU A 124 -7.29 -15.58 -8.02
C LEU A 124 -8.00 -14.44 -7.27
N TRP A 125 -8.61 -13.51 -8.00
CA TRP A 125 -9.35 -12.40 -7.41
C TRP A 125 -10.69 -12.84 -6.82
N GLN A 126 -11.36 -13.83 -7.41
CA GLN A 126 -12.58 -14.44 -6.86
C GLN A 126 -12.33 -15.03 -5.47
N ASN A 127 -11.31 -15.88 -5.33
CA ASN A 127 -10.93 -16.49 -4.05
C ASN A 127 -10.58 -15.43 -2.99
N VAL A 128 -9.86 -14.39 -3.39
CA VAL A 128 -9.53 -13.24 -2.53
C VAL A 128 -10.79 -12.47 -2.09
N CYS A 129 -11.69 -12.15 -3.02
CA CYS A 129 -12.92 -11.42 -2.71
C CYS A 129 -13.84 -12.21 -1.78
N LEU A 130 -14.06 -13.50 -2.05
CA LEU A 130 -14.90 -14.38 -1.22
C LEU A 130 -14.33 -14.53 0.20
N LYS A 131 -13.00 -14.56 0.36
CA LYS A 131 -12.34 -14.63 1.67
C LYS A 131 -12.41 -13.31 2.45
N ILE A 132 -12.36 -12.16 1.78
CA ILE A 132 -12.33 -10.84 2.43
C ILE A 132 -13.73 -10.32 2.77
N TRP A 133 -14.73 -10.58 1.92
CA TRP A 133 -16.13 -10.19 2.16
C TRP A 133 -17.01 -11.38 2.57
N GLN A 134 -16.43 -12.35 3.28
CA GLN A 134 -17.10 -13.57 3.75
C GLN A 134 -18.36 -13.27 4.57
N SER A 135 -18.37 -12.18 5.35
CA SER A 135 -19.49 -11.77 6.20
C SER A 135 -20.81 -11.50 5.45
N TYR A 136 -20.76 -11.20 4.15
CA TYR A 136 -21.95 -11.02 3.32
C TYR A 136 -22.47 -12.33 2.70
N GLY A 137 -21.75 -13.45 2.87
CA GLY A 137 -22.04 -14.72 2.20
C GLY A 137 -21.54 -14.79 0.76
N ALA A 138 -21.41 -16.00 0.22
CA ALA A 138 -20.90 -16.20 -1.14
C ALA A 138 -21.87 -15.66 -2.21
N GLU A 139 -23.15 -16.00 -2.11
CA GLU A 139 -24.18 -15.68 -3.12
C GLU A 139 -24.37 -14.16 -3.30
N ALA A 140 -24.45 -13.40 -2.20
CA ALA A 140 -24.53 -11.95 -2.27
C ALA A 140 -23.32 -11.33 -2.98
N ASN A 141 -22.11 -11.88 -2.78
CA ASN A 141 -20.92 -11.43 -3.50
C ASN A 141 -20.96 -11.76 -4.99
N TYR A 142 -21.52 -12.91 -5.42
CA TYR A 142 -21.75 -13.20 -6.85
C TYR A 142 -22.73 -12.20 -7.48
N ILE A 143 -23.85 -11.92 -6.81
CA ILE A 143 -24.85 -10.94 -7.24
C ILE A 143 -24.22 -9.56 -7.39
N ILE A 144 -23.49 -9.08 -6.37
CA ILE A 144 -22.77 -7.80 -6.36
C ILE A 144 -21.76 -7.69 -7.51
N VAL A 145 -21.00 -8.75 -7.78
CA VAL A 145 -20.02 -8.77 -8.88
C VAL A 145 -20.71 -8.66 -10.24
N ARG A 146 -21.84 -9.35 -10.42
CA ARG A 146 -22.61 -9.31 -11.66
C ARG A 146 -23.28 -7.94 -11.88
N SER A 147 -23.89 -7.37 -10.85
CA SER A 147 -24.67 -6.11 -10.96
C SER A 147 -23.79 -4.86 -10.97
N LEU A 148 -22.88 -4.69 -10.00
CA LEU A 148 -22.11 -3.46 -9.82
C LEU A 148 -20.76 -3.46 -10.56
N TYR A 149 -20.18 -4.65 -10.81
CA TYR A 149 -18.81 -4.79 -11.33
C TYR A 149 -18.72 -5.51 -12.68
N ASN A 150 -19.83 -5.63 -13.42
CA ASN A 150 -19.89 -6.22 -14.77
C ASN A 150 -19.30 -7.66 -14.84
N GLY A 151 -19.45 -8.46 -13.78
CA GLY A 151 -18.88 -9.80 -13.70
C GLY A 151 -17.38 -9.88 -13.36
N SER A 152 -16.71 -8.75 -13.11
CA SER A 152 -15.25 -8.72 -12.91
C SER A 152 -14.85 -8.67 -11.44
N TRP A 153 -14.42 -9.81 -10.89
CA TRP A 153 -13.83 -9.93 -9.54
C TRP A 153 -12.66 -8.98 -9.29
N ARG A 154 -11.82 -8.75 -10.29
CA ARG A 154 -10.69 -7.81 -10.19
C ARG A 154 -11.15 -6.35 -10.12
N LYS A 155 -12.24 -5.99 -10.82
CA LYS A 155 -12.85 -4.65 -10.73
C LYS A 155 -13.45 -4.44 -9.33
N MET A 156 -14.19 -5.43 -8.81
CA MET A 156 -14.69 -5.45 -7.43
C MET A 156 -13.55 -5.25 -6.42
N TRP A 157 -12.45 -6.01 -6.53
CA TRP A 157 -11.31 -5.86 -5.62
C TRP A 157 -10.70 -4.45 -5.60
N VAL A 158 -10.62 -3.79 -6.76
CA VAL A 158 -10.01 -2.46 -6.88
C VAL A 158 -10.97 -1.35 -6.45
N GLN A 159 -12.28 -1.52 -6.66
CA GLN A 159 -13.27 -0.46 -6.43
C GLN A 159 -14.00 -0.57 -5.09
N ARG A 160 -14.18 -1.77 -4.53
CA ARG A 160 -14.91 -1.94 -3.26
C ARG A 160 -14.03 -1.52 -2.07
N PRO A 161 -14.51 -0.61 -1.21
CA PRO A 161 -13.80 -0.24 0.02
C PRO A 161 -13.64 -1.45 0.94
N ARG A 162 -12.50 -1.48 1.64
CA ARG A 162 -12.11 -2.51 2.61
C ARG A 162 -10.98 -1.96 3.47
N ILE A 163 -10.98 -2.32 4.74
CA ILE A 163 -9.86 -2.07 5.65
C ILE A 163 -8.78 -3.13 5.43
N ARG A 164 -7.52 -2.77 5.69
CA ARG A 164 -6.36 -3.65 5.60
C ARG A 164 -5.98 -4.22 6.96
N ASN A 165 -5.84 -5.54 7.03
CA ASN A 165 -5.59 -6.28 8.27
C ASN A 165 -4.16 -6.87 8.32
N ASP A 166 -3.34 -6.58 7.29
CA ASP A 166 -1.98 -7.09 7.08
C ASP A 166 -0.88 -6.15 7.60
N GLY A 167 -1.22 -5.23 8.50
CA GLY A 167 -0.32 -4.18 8.99
C GLY A 167 -0.96 -3.29 10.05
N LEU A 168 -0.35 -2.12 10.27
CA LEU A 168 -0.80 -1.09 11.19
C LEU A 168 -1.19 0.18 10.44
N TYR A 169 -2.25 0.83 10.89
CA TYR A 169 -2.55 2.22 10.54
C TYR A 169 -1.89 3.12 11.59
N VAL A 170 -1.05 4.07 11.14
CA VAL A 170 -0.21 4.91 12.01
C VAL A 170 -0.46 6.38 11.71
N SER A 171 -0.91 7.13 12.71
CA SER A 171 -1.10 8.59 12.66
C SER A 171 0.02 9.24 13.49
N ARG A 172 0.91 10.00 12.83
CA ARG A 172 2.04 10.70 13.47
C ARG A 172 1.64 12.12 13.80
N ASN A 173 1.67 12.46 15.08
CA ASN A 173 1.24 13.76 15.58
C ASN A 173 2.42 14.43 16.29
N THR A 174 2.73 15.66 15.89
CA THR A 174 3.71 16.52 16.56
C THR A 174 3.02 17.71 17.19
N TYR A 175 3.48 18.11 18.37
CA TYR A 175 3.06 19.36 19.00
C TYR A 175 4.23 20.04 19.70
N ILE A 176 4.12 21.35 19.83
CA ILE A 176 5.13 22.18 20.48
C ILE A 176 4.73 22.35 21.95
N ARG A 177 5.64 22.02 22.86
CA ARG A 177 5.53 22.28 24.30
C ARG A 177 6.60 23.29 24.71
N THR A 178 6.20 24.35 25.40
CA THR A 178 7.14 25.26 26.06
C THR A 178 7.84 24.52 27.21
N GLY A 179 9.17 24.58 27.24
CA GLY A 179 9.96 24.07 28.35
C GLY A 179 9.90 25.00 29.56
N VAL A 180 10.44 24.55 30.69
CA VAL A 180 10.60 25.39 31.88
C VAL A 180 11.79 26.32 31.64
N ALA A 181 11.55 27.63 31.63
CA ALA A 181 12.62 28.62 31.52
C ALA A 181 13.24 28.89 32.90
N GLU A 182 14.41 28.31 33.16
CA GLU A 182 15.15 28.56 34.41
C GLU A 182 15.79 29.96 34.44
N TRP A 183 16.05 30.56 33.27
CA TRP A 183 16.67 31.89 33.14
C TRP A 183 15.99 32.74 32.06
N LYS A 184 15.92 34.06 32.27
CA LYS A 184 15.17 35.02 31.42
C LYS A 184 15.72 35.25 30.00
N VAL A 185 16.73 34.51 29.56
CA VAL A 185 17.47 34.80 28.31
C VAL A 185 16.90 34.08 27.10
N THR A 186 16.37 32.86 27.26
CA THR A 186 15.76 32.08 26.17
C THR A 186 14.63 31.20 26.69
N ASN A 187 13.48 31.19 26.00
CA ASN A 187 12.41 30.23 26.26
C ASN A 187 12.70 28.91 25.53
N PRO A 188 13.03 27.80 26.22
CA PRO A 188 13.23 26.52 25.56
C PRO A 188 11.92 25.98 24.98
N VAL A 189 11.98 25.34 23.82
CA VAL A 189 10.82 24.83 23.08
C VAL A 189 11.07 23.38 22.68
N HIS A 190 10.21 22.46 23.10
CA HIS A 190 10.34 21.02 22.83
C HIS A 190 9.29 20.58 21.81
N VAL A 191 9.73 19.98 20.70
CA VAL A 191 8.84 19.32 19.73
C VAL A 191 8.56 17.90 20.20
N VAL A 192 7.36 17.66 20.73
CA VAL A 192 6.93 16.33 21.19
C VAL A 192 6.26 15.60 20.04
N CYS A 193 6.80 14.44 19.68
CA CYS A 193 6.23 13.54 18.69
C CYS A 193 5.58 12.33 19.37
N TYR A 194 4.34 12.02 19.00
CA TYR A 194 3.63 10.82 19.42
C TYR A 194 2.87 10.21 18.24
N TYR A 195 2.57 8.92 18.37
CA TYR A 195 1.90 8.14 17.34
C TYR A 195 0.62 7.54 17.92
N ARG A 196 -0.45 7.54 17.11
CA ARG A 196 -1.65 6.73 17.34
C ARG A 196 -1.58 5.53 16.41
N TYR A 197 -1.75 4.33 16.97
CA TYR A 197 -1.69 3.06 16.26
C TYR A 197 -3.06 2.40 16.27
N LEU A 198 -3.51 1.95 15.10
CA LEU A 198 -4.72 1.16 14.88
C LEU A 198 -4.36 -0.14 14.17
N ARG A 199 -4.87 -1.28 14.65
CA ARG A 199 -4.83 -2.57 13.96
C ARG A 199 -6.21 -3.18 13.89
N PHE A 200 -6.70 -3.48 12.70
CA PHE A 200 -8.02 -4.07 12.49
C PHE A 200 -7.93 -5.59 12.25
N PHE A 201 -8.92 -6.34 12.73
CA PHE A 201 -9.06 -7.79 12.53
C PHE A 201 -10.34 -8.14 11.77
N PRO A 202 -10.37 -9.23 10.98
CA PRO A 202 -11.56 -9.63 10.21
C PRO A 202 -12.84 -9.83 11.02
N SER A 203 -12.73 -10.01 12.34
CA SER A 203 -13.83 -10.22 13.29
C SER A 203 -14.57 -8.93 13.72
N GLY A 204 -14.33 -7.78 13.08
CA GLY A 204 -14.90 -6.50 13.52
C GLY A 204 -14.29 -5.95 14.82
N LYS A 205 -13.15 -6.49 15.26
CA LYS A 205 -12.42 -6.04 16.45
C LYS A 205 -11.14 -5.29 16.03
N PHE A 206 -10.73 -4.29 16.79
CA PHE A 206 -9.47 -3.57 16.56
C PHE A 206 -8.65 -3.41 17.84
N LEU A 207 -7.35 -3.12 17.67
CA LEU A 207 -6.45 -2.69 18.74
C LEU A 207 -6.06 -1.23 18.55
N TYR A 208 -5.92 -0.53 19.68
CA TYR A 208 -5.50 0.86 19.75
C TYR A 208 -4.37 1.05 20.74
N LYS A 209 -3.38 1.88 20.39
CA LYS A 209 -2.32 2.33 21.28
C LYS A 209 -1.91 3.76 20.94
N ILE A 210 -1.66 4.58 21.96
CA ILE A 210 -0.94 5.85 21.85
C ILE A 210 0.45 5.64 22.41
N SER A 211 1.50 6.03 21.70
CA SER A 211 2.88 5.93 22.19
C SER A 211 3.84 6.89 21.49
N SER A 212 4.94 7.25 22.15
CA SER A 212 6.10 7.89 21.54
C SER A 212 7.10 6.89 20.92
N GLN A 213 6.92 5.59 21.18
CA GLN A 213 7.73 4.50 20.60
C GLN A 213 7.59 4.43 19.07
N LYS A 214 8.57 3.83 18.41
CA LYS A 214 8.62 3.73 16.94
C LYS A 214 7.77 2.56 16.42
N VAL A 215 7.41 2.60 15.13
CA VAL A 215 6.56 1.57 14.50
C VAL A 215 7.15 0.17 14.67
N LYS A 216 8.47 0.03 14.50
CA LYS A 216 9.22 -1.23 14.69
C LYS A 216 9.12 -1.85 16.11
N GLU A 217 8.93 -1.03 17.13
CA GLU A 217 8.77 -1.48 18.52
C GLU A 217 7.31 -1.85 18.77
N VAL A 218 6.39 -0.96 18.38
CA VAL A 218 4.95 -1.13 18.60
C VAL A 218 4.36 -2.28 17.78
N ALA A 219 4.93 -2.61 16.61
CA ALA A 219 4.53 -3.77 15.82
C ALA A 219 4.64 -5.10 16.57
N LYS A 220 5.51 -5.20 17.58
CA LYS A 220 5.71 -6.40 18.40
C LYS A 220 4.58 -6.61 19.42
N CYS A 221 4.17 -5.54 20.10
CA CYS A 221 3.10 -5.58 21.10
C CYS A 221 1.68 -5.57 20.50
N MET A 222 1.48 -5.01 19.30
CA MET A 222 0.17 -4.87 18.65
C MET A 222 -0.43 -6.19 18.11
N ASN A 223 -0.14 -7.34 18.71
CA ASN A 223 -0.73 -8.65 18.38
C ASN A 223 -1.93 -8.99 19.27
N HIS A 224 -1.87 -8.66 20.56
CA HIS A 224 -2.92 -8.90 21.53
C HIS A 224 -3.19 -7.65 22.36
N ALA A 225 -4.37 -7.57 22.97
CA ALA A 225 -4.66 -6.50 23.92
C ALA A 225 -3.92 -6.77 25.23
N SER A 226 -3.25 -5.75 25.76
CA SER A 226 -2.35 -5.85 26.91
C SER A 226 -2.43 -4.55 27.70
N LYS A 227 -2.96 -4.62 28.93
CA LYS A 227 -3.05 -3.44 29.83
C LYS A 227 -1.66 -2.90 30.17
N ALA A 228 -0.69 -3.81 30.41
CA ALA A 228 0.69 -3.46 30.74
C ALA A 228 1.41 -2.70 29.61
N GLU A 229 1.09 -3.01 28.35
CA GLU A 229 1.67 -2.34 27.18
C GLU A 229 0.81 -1.19 26.63
N CYS A 230 -0.27 -0.82 27.35
CA CYS A 230 -1.27 0.18 26.95
C CYS A 230 -1.89 -0.10 25.56
N VAL A 231 -2.17 -1.36 25.24
CA VAL A 231 -2.86 -1.80 24.03
C VAL A 231 -4.31 -2.17 24.38
N PHE A 232 -5.25 -1.33 23.95
CA PHE A 232 -6.68 -1.48 24.22
C PHE A 232 -7.39 -2.14 23.04
N ARG A 233 -8.48 -2.86 23.32
CA ARG A 233 -9.35 -3.48 22.30
C ARG A 233 -10.63 -2.66 22.14
N GLY A 234 -11.09 -2.54 20.91
CA GLY A 234 -12.41 -1.99 20.61
C GLY A 234 -13.08 -2.72 19.45
N ASP A 235 -14.24 -2.21 19.07
CA ASP A 235 -15.16 -2.75 18.08
C ASP A 235 -15.32 -1.75 16.93
N TYR A 236 -15.37 -2.24 15.69
CA TYR A 236 -15.47 -1.37 14.52
C TYR A 236 -16.43 -1.91 13.45
N LYS A 237 -17.03 -1.00 12.70
CA LYS A 237 -17.94 -1.23 11.59
C LYS A 237 -17.49 -0.40 10.39
N LEU A 238 -17.53 -1.01 9.20
CA LEU A 238 -17.21 -0.34 7.94
C LEU A 238 -18.51 -0.18 7.14
N THR A 239 -18.97 1.05 7.01
CA THR A 239 -20.16 1.43 6.24
C THR A 239 -19.69 2.23 5.04
N GLU A 240 -19.74 1.63 3.85
CA GLU A 240 -19.21 2.20 2.60
C GLU A 240 -17.73 2.65 2.72
N ASP A 241 -17.46 3.95 2.74
CA ASP A 241 -16.12 4.53 2.96
C ASP A 241 -15.87 5.02 4.39
N GLN A 242 -16.84 4.90 5.31
CA GLN A 242 -16.72 5.35 6.69
C GLN A 242 -16.45 4.18 7.65
N VAL A 243 -15.52 4.39 8.57
CA VAL A 243 -15.22 3.44 9.67
C VAL A 243 -15.64 4.10 10.97
N GLU A 244 -16.60 3.47 11.64
CA GLU A 244 -16.96 3.82 13.02
C GLU A 244 -16.27 2.82 13.94
N ALA A 245 -15.56 3.33 14.94
CA ALA A 245 -14.77 2.52 15.85
C ALA A 245 -14.93 3.05 17.29
N ALA A 246 -15.28 2.17 18.22
CA ALA A 246 -15.48 2.48 19.63
C ALA A 246 -14.62 1.55 20.50
N LEU A 247 -13.96 2.10 21.52
CA LEU A 247 -13.22 1.32 22.52
C LEU A 247 -13.48 1.84 23.93
N LEU A 248 -13.39 0.95 24.91
CA LEU A 248 -13.57 1.26 26.32
C LEU A 248 -12.20 1.30 27.01
N TYR A 249 -11.89 2.40 27.70
CA TYR A 249 -10.74 2.47 28.59
C TYR A 249 -11.11 1.97 29.99
N PRO A 250 -10.44 0.92 30.51
CA PRO A 250 -10.56 0.53 31.90
C PRO A 250 -9.73 1.49 32.78
N GLY A 251 -10.42 2.32 33.57
CA GLY A 251 -9.83 3.25 34.54
C GLY A 251 -10.65 3.29 35.83
N MET A 252 -10.41 4.30 36.68
CA MET A 252 -11.26 4.58 37.85
C MET A 252 -12.68 5.04 37.48
N ARG A 253 -12.83 5.56 36.26
CA ARG A 253 -14.11 5.82 35.60
C ARG A 253 -14.02 5.22 34.20
N LEU A 254 -15.13 4.65 33.74
CA LEU A 254 -15.21 4.10 32.40
C LEU A 254 -15.35 5.24 31.39
N THR A 255 -14.43 5.28 30.42
CA THR A 255 -14.48 6.26 29.33
C THR A 255 -14.44 5.54 28.00
N VAL A 256 -15.39 5.85 27.13
CA VAL A 256 -15.42 5.36 25.76
C VAL A 256 -14.77 6.38 24.84
N LEU A 257 -13.88 5.89 23.98
CA LEU A 257 -13.30 6.65 22.88
C LEU A 257 -14.00 6.21 21.59
N THR A 258 -14.69 7.14 20.94
CA THR A 258 -15.24 6.95 19.60
C THR A 258 -14.38 7.64 18.55
N MET A 259 -14.28 7.00 17.40
CA MET A 259 -13.53 7.46 16.24
C MET A 259 -14.41 7.29 15.00
N ARG A 260 -14.69 8.39 14.30
CA ARG A 260 -15.20 8.32 12.92
C ARG A 260 -14.05 8.58 11.96
N LEU A 261 -13.76 7.61 11.11
CA LEU A 261 -12.69 7.65 10.12
C LEU A 261 -13.26 7.59 8.71
N ARG A 262 -12.58 8.19 7.74
CA ARG A 262 -12.85 7.99 6.32
C ARG A 262 -11.75 7.18 5.66
N LEU A 263 -12.11 6.08 5.02
CA LEU A 263 -11.20 5.24 4.23
C LEU A 263 -10.86 5.90 2.90
N ARG A 264 -9.58 6.19 2.71
CA ARG A 264 -9.01 6.78 1.49
C ARG A 264 -7.91 5.85 0.94
N GLY A 265 -7.61 5.96 -0.35
CA GLY A 265 -6.47 5.32 -0.99
C GLY A 265 -5.63 6.32 -1.77
N THR A 266 -4.31 6.21 -1.71
CA THR A 266 -3.39 7.01 -2.56
C THR A 266 -3.55 6.68 -4.04
N THR A 267 -4.00 5.46 -4.34
CA THR A 267 -4.41 5.01 -5.67
C THR A 267 -5.67 4.16 -5.53
N MET A 268 -6.43 4.01 -6.62
CA MET A 268 -7.60 3.13 -6.66
C MET A 268 -7.28 1.74 -6.11
N GLY A 269 -8.06 1.30 -5.12
CA GLY A 269 -7.93 0.00 -4.47
C GLY A 269 -6.77 -0.16 -3.49
N ALA A 270 -6.00 0.90 -3.16
CA ALA A 270 -4.91 0.84 -2.18
C ALA A 270 -5.41 0.80 -0.73
N ASN A 271 -6.47 1.56 -0.43
CA ASN A 271 -7.16 1.63 0.86
C ASN A 271 -6.20 1.76 2.07
N ASN A 272 -5.19 2.61 1.89
CA ASN A 272 -4.00 2.74 2.72
C ASN A 272 -3.98 4.04 3.55
N ARG A 273 -5.12 4.74 3.65
CA ARG A 273 -5.31 5.96 4.43
C ARG A 273 -6.61 5.88 5.23
N LEU A 274 -6.60 6.38 6.46
CA LEU A 274 -7.80 6.64 7.25
C LEU A 274 -7.74 8.08 7.74
N ASP A 275 -8.62 8.93 7.23
CA ASP A 275 -8.73 10.32 7.68
C ASP A 275 -9.53 10.36 8.99
N LEU A 276 -8.96 10.93 10.04
CA LEU A 276 -9.63 11.02 11.34
C LEU A 276 -10.60 12.22 11.33
N LEU A 277 -11.88 11.96 11.04
CA LEU A 277 -12.91 12.99 10.95
C LEU A 277 -13.34 13.50 12.33
N ARG A 278 -13.61 12.58 13.26
CA ARG A 278 -14.05 12.89 14.63
C ARG A 278 -13.38 11.95 15.63
N LEU A 279 -13.01 12.49 16.77
CA LEU A 279 -12.42 11.79 17.91
C LEU A 279 -13.10 12.32 19.18
N VAL A 280 -13.94 11.53 19.84
CA VAL A 280 -14.64 11.92 21.07
C VAL A 280 -14.27 10.98 22.20
N THR A 281 -14.08 11.52 23.41
CA THR A 281 -14.00 10.76 24.66
C THR A 281 -15.19 11.11 25.54
N THR A 282 -16.01 10.13 25.91
CA THR A 282 -17.24 10.30 26.69
C THR A 282 -17.20 9.41 27.94
N GLY A 283 -17.70 9.90 29.07
CA GLY A 283 -17.87 9.11 30.29
C GLY A 283 -19.09 8.19 30.21
N VAL A 284 -19.00 7.02 30.85
CA VAL A 284 -20.02 5.97 30.77
C VAL A 284 -20.24 5.33 32.14
N ASN A 285 -21.51 5.09 32.49
CA ASN A 285 -21.87 4.39 33.73
C ASN A 285 -21.66 2.87 33.61
N GLU A 286 -21.19 2.22 34.68
CA GLU A 286 -20.92 0.78 34.71
C GLU A 286 -22.17 -0.08 34.44
N ASN A 287 -23.36 0.43 34.78
CA ASN A 287 -24.64 -0.24 34.56
C ASN A 287 -25.00 -0.40 33.08
N GLU A 288 -24.62 0.56 32.23
CA GLU A 288 -24.91 0.53 30.79
C GLU A 288 -23.95 -0.42 30.04
N VAL A 289 -22.71 -0.53 30.50
CA VAL A 289 -21.73 -1.45 29.92
C VAL A 289 -22.13 -2.92 30.12
N ASN A 290 -22.84 -3.24 31.20
CA ASN A 290 -23.30 -4.60 31.50
C ASN A 290 -24.60 -5.01 30.79
N SER A 291 -25.39 -4.08 30.25
CA SER A 291 -26.65 -4.40 29.56
C SER A 291 -26.46 -4.71 28.06
N HIS A 292 -25.42 -4.16 27.42
CA HIS A 292 -25.18 -4.33 25.98
C HIS A 292 -24.42 -5.62 25.64
N VAL A 293 -25.18 -6.65 25.24
CA VAL A 293 -24.66 -7.95 24.79
C VAL A 293 -23.82 -7.84 23.50
N ASP A 294 -24.07 -6.82 22.66
CA ASP A 294 -23.48 -6.69 21.32
C ASP A 294 -22.15 -5.90 21.27
N GLY A 295 -21.53 -5.67 22.43
CA GLY A 295 -20.21 -5.07 22.56
C GLY A 295 -20.18 -3.54 22.58
N VAL A 296 -18.98 -2.97 22.49
CA VAL A 296 -18.72 -1.55 22.76
C VAL A 296 -19.28 -0.64 21.67
N LEU A 297 -19.43 -1.15 20.44
CA LEU A 297 -20.03 -0.36 19.36
C LEU A 297 -21.55 -0.24 19.52
N GLY A 298 -22.23 -1.34 19.87
CA GLY A 298 -23.69 -1.35 20.09
C GLY A 298 -24.13 -0.57 21.33
N LEU A 299 -23.22 -0.30 22.28
CA LEU A 299 -23.44 0.64 23.39
C LEU A 299 -23.59 2.09 22.90
N VAL A 300 -22.80 2.49 21.89
CA VAL A 300 -22.76 3.88 21.38
C VAL A 300 -23.60 4.06 20.11
N GLU A 301 -24.26 3.00 19.64
CA GLU A 301 -25.07 3.00 18.43
C GLU A 301 -26.42 3.69 18.70
N GLY A 302 -26.41 5.03 18.62
CA GLY A 302 -27.57 5.89 18.85
C GLY A 302 -27.31 7.13 19.71
N TRP A 303 -26.14 7.26 20.33
CA TRP A 303 -25.79 8.43 21.15
C TRP A 303 -25.65 9.69 20.30
N GLU A 304 -26.16 10.82 20.80
CA GLU A 304 -25.90 12.12 20.18
C GLU A 304 -24.44 12.55 20.35
N GLU A 305 -23.96 13.39 19.44
CA GLU A 305 -22.52 13.55 19.19
C GLU A 305 -21.71 14.14 20.37
N ASP A 306 -22.38 14.85 21.27
CA ASP A 306 -21.84 15.46 22.48
C ASP A 306 -22.60 14.96 23.75
N GLU A 307 -23.39 13.89 23.63
CA GLU A 307 -24.13 13.28 24.74
C GLU A 307 -23.18 12.67 25.77
N THR A 308 -23.58 12.72 27.05
CA THR A 308 -22.76 12.30 28.18
C THR A 308 -23.59 11.42 29.11
N HIS A 309 -23.14 10.18 29.32
CA HIS A 309 -23.85 9.19 30.13
C HIS A 309 -23.26 9.03 31.55
N ASP A 310 -22.20 9.77 31.89
CA ASP A 310 -21.68 9.95 33.25
C ASP A 310 -21.65 11.46 33.58
N PRO A 311 -22.48 11.96 34.54
CA PRO A 311 -22.59 13.39 34.82
C PRO A 311 -21.28 14.04 35.28
N ASP A 312 -20.30 13.27 35.75
CA ASP A 312 -19.01 13.79 36.21
C ASP A 312 -17.92 13.79 35.12
N VAL A 313 -18.16 13.23 33.92
CA VAL A 313 -17.16 13.08 32.85
C VAL A 313 -17.75 13.48 31.49
N PRO A 314 -17.68 14.78 31.11
CA PRO A 314 -18.29 15.30 29.90
C PRO A 314 -17.68 14.71 28.61
N ALA A 315 -18.49 14.65 27.55
CA ALA A 315 -18.03 14.38 26.20
C ALA A 315 -17.03 15.45 25.73
N ILE A 316 -15.81 15.03 25.40
CA ILE A 316 -14.74 15.91 24.90
C ILE A 316 -14.44 15.55 23.44
N SER A 317 -14.79 16.46 22.53
CA SER A 317 -14.45 16.38 21.11
C SER A 317 -13.05 16.95 20.84
N HIS A 318 -12.12 16.11 20.38
CA HIS A 318 -10.71 16.44 20.22
C HIS A 318 -10.45 17.14 18.87
N ARG A 319 -10.25 18.46 18.88
CA ARG A 319 -9.96 19.24 17.66
C ARG A 319 -8.50 19.23 17.20
N ARG A 320 -7.58 18.63 17.98
CA ARG A 320 -6.13 18.60 17.71
C ARG A 320 -5.63 17.16 17.58
N GLY A 321 -4.57 16.96 16.78
CA GLY A 321 -4.00 15.63 16.56
C GLY A 321 -4.89 14.71 15.70
N LEU A 322 -5.61 15.31 14.75
CA LEU A 322 -6.47 14.65 13.76
C LEU A 322 -5.71 14.27 12.48
N THR A 323 -4.39 14.03 12.56
CA THR A 323 -3.60 13.70 11.38
C THR A 323 -4.02 12.33 10.81
N PRO A 324 -4.24 12.21 9.48
CA PRO A 324 -4.58 10.94 8.84
C PRO A 324 -3.65 9.79 9.21
N PHE A 325 -4.21 8.60 9.40
CA PHE A 325 -3.43 7.39 9.57
C PHE A 325 -2.93 6.88 8.22
N VAL A 326 -1.65 6.54 8.16
CA VAL A 326 -0.99 5.89 7.02
C VAL A 326 -0.83 4.41 7.32
N PHE A 327 -1.24 3.57 6.37
CA PHE A 327 -1.04 2.12 6.49
C PHE A 327 0.42 1.72 6.26
N VAL A 328 0.97 0.92 7.17
CA VAL A 328 2.29 0.30 7.13
C VAL A 328 2.13 -1.23 7.21
N PRO A 329 2.48 -2.01 6.16
CA PRO A 329 2.49 -3.47 6.23
C PRO A 329 3.45 -3.98 7.32
N PHE A 330 3.16 -5.12 7.94
CA PHE A 330 4.09 -5.71 8.93
C PHE A 330 5.48 -6.03 8.34
N GLU A 331 5.54 -6.40 7.06
CA GLU A 331 6.79 -6.63 6.32
C GLU A 331 7.68 -5.38 6.17
N GLU A 332 7.09 -4.19 6.30
CA GLU A 332 7.76 -2.90 6.09
C GLU A 332 7.83 -2.08 7.39
N ALA A 333 7.45 -2.68 8.53
CA ALA A 333 7.39 -2.00 9.82
C ALA A 333 8.77 -1.54 10.32
N ASP A 334 9.83 -2.30 10.02
CA ASP A 334 11.22 -1.96 10.37
C ASP A 334 11.82 -0.87 9.46
N THR A 335 11.53 -0.94 8.16
CA THR A 335 12.04 -0.01 7.14
C THR A 335 11.18 1.25 6.96
N SER A 336 10.06 1.37 7.68
CA SER A 336 9.14 2.50 7.57
C SER A 336 9.80 3.85 7.87
N VAL A 337 9.55 4.83 7.00
CA VAL A 337 9.95 6.24 7.18
C VAL A 337 9.44 6.84 8.50
N LEU A 338 8.34 6.31 9.04
CA LEU A 338 7.80 6.71 10.35
C LEU A 338 8.72 6.36 11.53
N ASN A 339 9.75 5.53 11.33
CA ASN A 339 10.80 5.26 12.33
C ASN A 339 11.90 6.35 12.38
N LEU A 340 11.89 7.34 11.47
CA LEU A 340 12.82 8.46 11.50
C LEU A 340 12.56 9.38 12.72
N PRO A 341 13.63 9.84 13.42
CA PRO A 341 13.51 10.78 14.53
C PRO A 341 12.99 12.14 14.04
N VAL A 342 12.56 12.99 14.98
CA VAL A 342 12.04 14.34 14.69
C VAL A 342 13.08 15.18 13.94
N ASP A 343 14.36 15.03 14.28
CA ASP A 343 15.49 15.78 13.67
C ASP A 343 15.69 15.47 12.18
N LYS A 344 15.13 14.37 11.66
CA LYS A 344 15.20 13.97 10.24
C LYS A 344 13.87 14.09 9.50
N MET A 345 12.78 14.27 10.23
CA MET A 345 11.43 14.43 9.71
C MET A 345 10.61 15.08 10.82
N ASP A 346 10.48 16.40 10.79
CA ASP A 346 9.77 17.21 11.77
C ASP A 346 8.25 17.18 11.50
N TYR A 347 7.88 17.30 10.23
CA TYR A 347 6.52 17.19 9.72
C TYR A 347 6.36 15.95 8.82
N PHE A 348 5.17 15.35 8.82
CA PHE A 348 4.84 14.20 7.98
C PHE A 348 3.56 14.48 7.21
N VAL A 349 3.65 14.56 5.89
CA VAL A 349 2.51 14.72 4.98
C VAL A 349 1.95 13.33 4.66
N PRO A 350 0.70 12.99 5.04
CA PRO A 350 0.15 11.66 4.78
C PRO A 350 -0.10 11.39 3.28
N GLY A 351 -0.35 12.43 2.48
CA GLY A 351 -0.75 12.33 1.07
C GLY A 351 -2.25 12.33 0.85
#